data_AF-A0A7K3YAW7-F1
#
_entry.id   AF-A0A7K3YAW7-F1
#
_cell.length_a   1.000
_cell.length_b   1.000
_cell.length_c   1.000
_cell.angle_alpha   90.00
_cell.angle_beta   90.00
_cell.angle_gamma   90.00
#
_symmetry.space_group_name_H-M   'P 1'
#
loop_
_entity.id
_entity.type
_entity.pdbx_description
1 polymer ?
#
loop_
_entity_poly.entity_id
_entity_poly.type
_entity_poly.pdbx_seq_one_letter_code
_entity_poly.pdbx_strand_id
1 'polypeptide(L)'
;MPVRYNSKEPIMDATFLEQILIIFVLSIGALALCRRLKMPAIVAFFLTGIIAGPHGLAFITNRADVEVLAELGIIFLLFTIGMELSLKSF
;
A
#
# COMPACT_ATOMS: atom_id res chain seq x y z
N MET A 1 22.07 -39.06 0.86
CA MET A 1 22.19 -37.74 1.51
C MET A 1 20.78 -37.18 1.65
N PRO A 2 20.20 -37.04 2.85
CA PRO A 2 18.84 -36.54 3.00
C PRO A 2 18.83 -35.01 2.80
N VAL A 3 18.08 -34.58 1.79
CA VAL A 3 17.74 -33.16 1.56
C VAL A 3 16.93 -32.68 2.76
N ARG A 4 17.52 -31.81 3.59
CA ARG A 4 16.78 -31.10 4.64
C ARG A 4 15.83 -30.12 3.98
N TYR A 5 14.56 -30.50 3.83
CA TYR A 5 13.49 -29.56 3.57
C TYR A 5 13.36 -28.64 4.80
N ASN A 6 13.88 -27.41 4.67
CA ASN A 6 13.77 -26.37 5.68
C ASN A 6 12.32 -25.89 5.72
N SER A 7 11.55 -26.41 6.67
CA SER A 7 10.17 -26.06 6.97
C SER A 7 10.05 -24.68 7.64
N LYS A 8 10.58 -23.64 7.01
CA LYS A 8 10.14 -22.26 7.27
C LYS A 8 9.08 -21.92 6.24
N GLU A 9 7.94 -22.58 6.37
CA GLU A 9 6.71 -22.06 5.78
C GLU A 9 6.52 -20.64 6.34
N PRO A 10 6.19 -19.62 5.52
CA PRO A 10 5.84 -18.32 6.04
C PRO A 10 4.50 -18.46 6.75
N ILE A 11 4.54 -18.90 8.01
CA ILE A 11 3.40 -18.77 8.91
C ILE A 11 3.14 -17.27 8.97
N MET A 12 1.94 -16.83 8.61
CA MET A 12 1.53 -15.44 8.76
C MET A 12 1.76 -15.07 10.24
N ASP A 13 2.87 -14.40 10.48
CA ASP A 13 3.35 -14.07 11.80
C ASP A 13 2.37 -13.04 12.38
N ALA A 14 2.02 -13.21 13.66
CA ALA A 14 1.05 -12.34 14.33
C ALA A 14 1.41 -10.84 14.16
N THR A 15 2.71 -10.56 14.07
CA THR A 15 3.28 -9.25 13.77
C THR A 15 2.86 -8.69 12.42
N PHE A 16 2.85 -9.50 11.35
CA PHE A 16 2.44 -9.06 10.02
C PHE A 16 0.94 -8.71 9.97
N LEU A 17 0.10 -9.53 10.61
CA LEU A 17 -1.33 -9.27 10.72
C LEU A 17 -1.60 -7.98 11.51
N GLU A 18 -0.87 -7.78 12.62
CA GLU A 18 -0.96 -6.56 13.43
C GLU A 18 -0.60 -5.31 12.63
N GLN A 19 0.48 -5.36 11.84
CA GLN A 19 0.88 -4.26 10.95
C GLN A 19 -0.20 -3.92 9.93
N ILE A 20 -0.78 -4.93 9.28
CA ILE A 20 -1.88 -4.73 8.33
C ILE A 20 -3.08 -4.08 9.03
N LEU A 21 -3.47 -4.56 10.21
CA LEU A 21 -4.59 -4.01 10.97
C LEU A 21 -4.35 -2.55 11.35
N ILE A 22 -3.14 -2.21 11.82
CA ILE A 22 -2.78 -0.83 12.17
C ILE A 22 -2.91 0.08 10.94
N ILE A 23 -2.35 -0.32 9.79
CA ILE A 23 -2.45 0.44 8.53
C ILE A 23 -3.91 0.59 8.11
N PHE A 24 -4.73 -0.44 8.28
CA PHE A 24 -6.14 -0.41 7.93
C PHE A 24 -6.92 0.58 8.82
N VAL A 25 -6.70 0.54 10.13
CA VAL A 25 -7.32 1.49 11.08
C VAL A 25 -6.87 2.92 10.80
N LEU A 26 -5.59 3.15 10.54
CA LEU A 26 -5.06 4.46 10.16
C LEU A 26 -5.70 4.98 8.86
N SER A 27 -5.85 4.10 7.86
CA SER A 27 -6.50 4.44 6.58
C SER A 27 -7.95 4.87 6.78
N ILE A 28 -8.71 4.12 7.58
CA ILE A 28 -10.11 4.44 7.89
C ILE A 28 -10.19 5.77 8.65
N GLY A 29 -9.32 5.97 9.63
CA GLY A 29 -9.25 7.21 10.41
C GLY A 29 -8.94 8.43 9.53
N ALA A 30 -7.92 8.33 8.69
CA ALA A 30 -7.55 9.38 7.74
C ALA A 30 -8.67 9.65 6.74
N LEU A 31 -9.34 8.61 6.23
CA LEU A 31 -10.45 8.76 5.29
C LEU A 31 -11.65 9.43 5.95
N ALA A 32 -11.99 9.05 7.19
CA ALA A 32 -13.06 9.68 7.95
C ALA A 32 -12.77 11.17 8.20
N LEU A 33 -11.52 11.51 8.53
CA LEU A 33 -11.07 12.88 8.72
C LEU A 33 -11.13 13.69 7.41
N CYS A 34 -10.58 13.18 6.31
CA CYS A 34 -10.64 13.84 5.00
C CYS A 34 -12.09 14.01 4.52
N ARG A 35 -12.98 13.05 4.81
CA ARG A 35 -14.39 13.17 4.46
C ARG A 35 -15.08 14.29 5.23
N ARG A 36 -14.73 14.53 6.50
CA ARG A 36 -15.20 15.69 7.28
C ARG A 36 -14.71 17.02 6.69
N LEU A 37 -13.50 17.02 6.13
CA LEU A 37 -12.87 18.18 5.50
C LEU A 37 -13.25 18.36 4.01
N LYS A 38 -14.13 17.50 3.46
CA LYS A 38 -14.54 17.49 2.03
C LYS A 38 -13.35 17.33 1.05
N MET A 39 -12.29 16.64 1.47
CA MET A 39 -11.12 16.39 0.63
C MET A 39 -11.28 15.12 -0.21
N PRO A 40 -10.62 15.04 -1.39
CA PRO A 40 -10.56 13.81 -2.19
C PRO A 40 -9.96 12.64 -1.40
N ALA A 41 -10.50 11.43 -1.58
CA ALA A 41 -10.07 10.24 -0.86
C ALA A 41 -8.58 9.90 -1.07
N ILE A 42 -8.01 10.22 -2.23
CA ILE A 42 -6.59 10.03 -2.54
C ILE A 42 -5.67 10.71 -1.52
N VAL A 43 -6.09 11.87 -0.97
CA VAL A 43 -5.32 12.62 0.02
C VAL A 43 -5.24 11.85 1.34
N ALA A 44 -6.30 11.15 1.74
CA ALA A 44 -6.30 10.32 2.94
C ALA A 44 -5.30 9.17 2.84
N PHE A 45 -5.20 8.53 1.68
CA PHE A 45 -4.23 7.47 1.44
C PHE A 45 -2.79 7.98 1.48
N PHE A 46 -2.51 9.16 0.92
CA PHE A 46 -1.19 9.79 1.04
C PHE A 46 -0.83 10.13 2.50
N LEU A 47 -1.75 10.73 3.25
CA LEU A 47 -1.54 11.04 4.67
C LEU A 47 -1.28 9.77 5.49
N THR A 48 -2.04 8.71 5.23
CA THR A 48 -1.83 7.41 5.87
C THR A 48 -0.45 6.86 5.57
N GLY A 49 0.02 6.95 4.32
CA GLY A 49 1.37 6.53 3.94
C GLY A 49 2.48 7.36 4.60
N ILE A 50 2.29 8.68 4.75
CA ILE A 50 3.23 9.55 5.49
C ILE A 50 3.30 9.16 6.97
N ILE A 51 2.14 8.88 7.58
CA ILE A 51 2.03 8.51 9.00
C ILE A 51 2.53 7.08 9.25
N ALA A 52 2.23 6.12 8.39
CA ALA A 52 2.66 4.73 8.54
C ALA A 52 4.10 4.49 8.05
N GLY A 53 4.61 5.39 7.20
CA GLY A 53 5.94 5.33 6.63
C GLY A 53 7.07 5.62 7.61
N PRO A 54 8.33 5.59 7.13
CA PRO A 54 9.53 5.73 7.96
C PRO A 54 9.65 7.08 8.67
N HIS A 55 8.93 8.11 8.20
CA HIS A 55 8.90 9.44 8.81
C HIS A 55 7.81 9.60 9.89
N GLY A 56 6.89 8.64 10.02
CA GLY A 56 5.85 8.63 11.05
C GLY A 56 6.08 7.53 12.07
N LEU A 57 5.33 6.45 11.98
CA LEU A 57 5.34 5.30 12.90
C LEU A 57 6.41 4.25 12.55
N ALA A 58 7.09 4.42 11.41
CA ALA A 58 8.18 3.56 10.93
C ALA A 58 7.83 2.06 10.83
N PHE A 59 6.56 1.74 10.57
CA PHE A 59 6.12 0.37 10.31
C PHE A 59 6.63 -0.15 8.97
N ILE A 60 6.91 0.75 8.03
CA ILE A 60 7.40 0.44 6.69
C ILE A 60 8.82 1.00 6.58
N THR A 61 9.81 0.10 6.67
CA THR A 61 11.24 0.48 6.72
C THR A 61 11.96 0.16 5.42
N ASN A 62 11.48 -0.80 4.64
CA ASN A 62 12.11 -1.20 3.39
C ASN A 62 11.68 -0.30 2.23
N ARG A 63 12.46 0.75 1.96
CA ARG A 63 12.20 1.67 0.83
C ARG A 63 12.21 0.97 -0.52
N ALA A 64 13.03 -0.07 -0.70
CA ALA A 64 13.14 -0.78 -1.97
C ALA A 64 11.83 -1.47 -2.36
N ASP A 65 11.15 -2.11 -1.41
CA ASP A 65 9.88 -2.79 -1.67
C ASP A 65 8.77 -1.78 -2.02
N VAL A 66 8.76 -0.62 -1.35
CA VAL A 66 7.81 0.47 -1.62
C VAL A 66 8.05 1.07 -3.00
N GLU A 67 9.31 1.22 -3.41
CA GLU A 67 9.68 1.79 -4.71
C GLU A 67 9.24 0.90 -5.87
N VAL A 68 9.47 -0.41 -5.78
CA VAL A 68 8.96 -1.38 -6.77
C VAL A 68 7.43 -1.33 -6.86
N LEU A 69 6.74 -1.25 -5.72
CA LEU A 69 5.27 -1.16 -5.70
C LEU A 69 4.77 0.16 -6.30
N ALA A 70 5.48 1.27 -6.09
CA ALA A 70 5.17 2.57 -6.68
C ALA A 70 5.36 2.56 -8.20
N GLU A 71 6.44 1.97 -8.70
CA GLU A 71 6.67 1.77 -10.14
C GLU A 71 5.53 0.98 -10.78
N LEU A 72 5.15 -0.16 -10.18
CA LEU A 72 4.01 -0.96 -10.64
C LEU A 72 2.70 -0.15 -10.64
N GLY A 73 2.46 0.65 -9.61
CA GLY A 73 1.30 1.52 -9.52
C GLY A 73 1.25 2.55 -10.65
N ILE A 74 2.38 3.17 -10.98
CA ILE A 74 2.49 4.13 -12.09
C ILE A 74 2.25 3.42 -13.43
N ILE A 75 2.84 2.24 -13.63
CA ILE A 75 2.63 1.43 -14.85
C ILE A 75 1.15 1.10 -15.02
N PHE A 76 0.46 0.67 -13.96
CA PHE A 76 -0.98 0.40 -14.02
C PHE A 76 -1.80 1.67 -14.25
N LEU A 77 -1.43 2.80 -13.65
CA LEU A 77 -2.14 4.07 -13.85
C LEU A 77 -2.02 4.56 -15.30
N LEU A 78 -0.83 4.49 -15.88
CA LEU A 78 -0.59 4.80 -17.30
C LEU A 78 -1.33 3.82 -18.23
N PHE A 79 -1.39 2.54 -17.86
CA PHE A 79 -2.18 1.54 -18.59
C PHE A 79 -3.68 1.85 -18.54
N THR A 80 -4.23 2.20 -17.38
CA THR A 80 -5.64 2.62 -17.24
C THR A 80 -5.94 3.86 -18.06
N ILE A 81 -5.08 4.88 -18.02
CA ILE A 81 -5.20 6.06 -18.89
C ILE A 81 -5.18 5.64 -20.36
N GLY A 82 -4.28 4.73 -20.73
CA GLY A 82 -4.21 4.15 -22.06
C GLY A 82 -5.51 3.46 -22.49
N MET A 83 -6.15 2.69 -21.61
CA MET A 83 -7.45 2.05 -21.87
C MET A 83 -8.59 3.07 -22.02
N GLU A 84 -8.63 4.11 -21.18
CA GLU A 84 -9.64 5.19 -21.28
C GLU A 84 -9.50 5.98 -22.59
N LEU A 85 -8.27 6.22 -23.05
CA LEU A 85 -7.99 6.91 -24.31
C LEU A 85 -8.20 6.00 -25.54
N SER A 86 -7.97 4.69 -25.41
CA SER A 86 -8.08 3.72 -26.51
C SER A 86 -9.50 3.57 -27.07
N LEU A 87 -10.54 3.94 -26.32
CA LEU A 87 -11.94 3.74 -26.72
C LEU A 87 -12.67 5.03 -27.10
N LYS A 88 -12.00 6.20 -27.06
CA LYS A 88 -12.63 7.50 -27.34
C LYS A 88 -12.35 8.06 -28.75
N SER A 89 -11.83 7.27 -29.67
CA SER A 89 -11.77 7.65 -31.08
C SER A 89 -11.69 6.44 -32.02
N PHE A 90 -12.83 5.78 -32.19
CA PHE A 90 -13.38 5.43 -33.51
C PHE A 90 -14.88 5.68 -33.48
#